data_AF-A0A9X7GQD7-F1
#
_entry.id   AF-A0A9X7GQD7-F1
#
_cell.length_a   1.000
_cell.length_b   1.000
_cell.length_c   1.000
_cell.angle_alpha   90.00
_cell.angle_beta   90.00
_cell.angle_gamma   90.00
#
_symmetry.space_group_name_H-M   'P 1'
#
loop_
_entity.id
_entity.type
_entity.pdbx_description
1 polymer ?
#
loop_
_entity_poly.entity_id
_entity_poly.type
_entity_poly.pdbx_seq_one_letter_code
_entity_poly.pdbx_strand_id
1 'polypeptide(L)'
;MNIEIKIPTDSEGFYSLECPYCHEKFKAQAGDIDSEEVLELYCPICGLTADNSSFTPSEVLEHAMTLAMNYAQNEIFNAFKKSSKNLKGSGISMSLNKPKEEVPKLLTEDENLEQVELNCCNKIIKLNVAQKATNVYCLFCGVN
;
A
#
# COMPACT_ATOMS: atom_id res chain seq x y z
N MET A 1 -7.78 4.73 -17.24
CA MET A 1 -8.05 5.38 -15.94
C MET A 1 -6.82 5.18 -15.10
N ASN A 2 -6.37 6.22 -14.40
CA ASN A 2 -5.24 6.12 -13.48
C ASN A 2 -5.74 6.57 -12.09
N ILE A 3 -5.60 5.72 -11.08
CA ILE A 3 -5.86 6.09 -9.68
C ILE A 3 -4.49 6.19 -9.03
N GLU A 4 -4.04 7.41 -8.80
CA GLU A 4 -2.76 7.67 -8.13
C GLU A 4 -2.98 7.69 -6.62
N ILE A 5 -2.22 6.85 -5.91
CA ILE A 5 -2.26 6.76 -4.45
C ILE A 5 -0.95 7.32 -3.93
N LYS A 6 -1.03 8.28 -3.02
CA LYS A 6 0.14 8.85 -2.36
C LYS A 6 0.38 8.10 -1.06
N ILE A 7 1.44 7.31 -1.02
CA ILE A 7 1.92 6.67 0.19
C ILE A 7 2.73 7.71 0.97
N PRO A 8 2.35 8.07 2.19
CA PRO A 8 3.11 9.03 2.99
C PRO A 8 4.43 8.42 3.45
N THR A 9 5.45 9.27 3.61
CA THR A 9 6.66 8.94 4.37
C THR A 9 6.55 9.53 5.76
N ASP A 10 7.38 9.03 6.67
CA ASP A 10 7.66 9.69 7.94
C ASP A 10 8.50 10.95 7.76
N SER A 11 8.76 11.63 8.88
CA SER A 11 9.53 12.88 8.92
C SER A 11 10.95 12.78 8.37
N GLU A 12 11.51 11.56 8.23
CA GLU A 12 12.86 11.31 7.72
C GLU A 12 12.86 10.70 6.30
N GLY A 13 11.68 10.56 5.67
CA GLY A 13 11.57 10.05 4.29
C GLY A 13 11.52 8.53 4.17
N PHE A 14 11.20 7.82 5.25
CA PHE A 14 10.97 6.37 5.22
C PHE A 14 9.48 6.07 5.13
N TYR A 15 9.10 5.00 4.43
CA TYR A 15 7.71 4.54 4.40
C TYR A 15 7.60 3.10 4.87
N SER A 16 6.41 2.73 5.33
CA SER A 16 6.16 1.41 5.88
C SER A 16 6.04 0.33 4.80
N LEU A 17 6.65 -0.82 5.10
CA LEU A 17 6.54 -2.09 4.39
C LEU A 17 6.03 -3.16 5.36
N GLU A 18 5.36 -4.18 4.84
CA GLU A 18 4.81 -5.29 5.62
C GLU A 18 5.22 -6.62 4.99
N CYS A 19 5.85 -7.51 5.77
CA CYS A 19 6.24 -8.81 5.25
C CYS A 19 5.01 -9.68 4.92
N PRO A 20 4.91 -10.26 3.70
CA PRO A 20 3.77 -11.12 3.33
C PRO A 20 3.74 -12.47 4.06
N TYR A 21 4.83 -12.84 4.76
CA TYR A 21 4.96 -14.13 5.44
C TYR A 21 4.77 -14.04 6.96
N CYS A 22 5.43 -13.07 7.60
CA CYS A 22 5.39 -12.93 9.06
C CYS A 22 4.61 -11.70 9.53
N HIS A 23 4.11 -10.86 8.62
CA HIS A 23 3.30 -9.66 8.90
C HIS A 23 3.98 -8.61 9.78
N GLU A 24 5.30 -8.75 9.99
CA GLU A 24 6.09 -7.73 10.67
C GLU A 24 6.23 -6.51 9.76
N LYS A 25 6.04 -5.34 10.37
CA LYS A 25 6.20 -4.05 9.70
C LYS A 25 7.58 -3.49 9.97
N PHE A 26 8.16 -2.89 8.96
CA PHE A 26 9.46 -2.21 9.00
C PHE A 26 9.43 -1.05 8.01
N LYS A 27 10.43 -0.18 8.02
CA LYS A 27 10.50 0.92 7.06
C LYS A 27 11.79 0.93 6.27
N ALA A 28 11.67 1.41 5.04
CA ALA A 28 12.79 1.64 4.15
C ALA A 28 12.69 3.05 3.55
N GLN A 29 13.82 3.58 3.09
CA GLN A 29 13.87 4.88 2.45
C GLN A 29 13.19 4.81 1.08
N ALA A 30 12.30 5.75 0.77
CA ALA A 30 11.52 5.74 -0.47
C ALA A 30 12.40 5.60 -1.73
N GLY A 31 13.48 6.40 -1.79
CA GLY A 31 14.41 6.37 -2.92
C GLY A 31 15.20 5.07 -3.10
N ASP A 32 15.27 4.21 -2.08
CA ASP A 32 15.97 2.92 -2.18
C ASP A 32 15.06 1.84 -2.79
N ILE A 33 13.76 1.88 -2.48
CA ILE A 33 12.80 0.85 -2.93
C ILE A 33 12.20 1.21 -4.29
N ASP A 34 11.96 2.49 -4.57
CA ASP A 34 11.37 2.95 -5.82
C ASP A 34 12.35 2.83 -7.03
N SER A 35 13.55 2.31 -6.82
CA SER A 35 14.50 2.08 -7.91
C SER A 35 14.06 0.87 -8.76
N GLU A 36 14.08 1.03 -10.08
CA GLU A 36 13.70 -0.04 -11.04
C GLU A 36 14.59 -1.31 -10.93
N GLU A 37 15.70 -1.21 -10.20
CA GLU A 37 16.66 -2.30 -9.98
C GLU A 37 16.23 -3.25 -8.84
N VAL A 38 15.33 -2.81 -7.95
CA VAL A 38 14.89 -3.58 -6.78
C VAL A 38 13.64 -4.39 -7.14
N LEU A 39 13.84 -5.60 -7.63
CA LEU A 39 12.74 -6.52 -7.98
C LEU A 39 12.25 -7.33 -6.77
N GLU A 40 13.18 -7.75 -5.91
CA GLU A 40 12.90 -8.59 -4.76
C GLU A 40 13.42 -7.94 -3.48
N LEU A 41 12.73 -8.23 -2.38
CA LEU A 41 13.07 -7.76 -1.03
C LEU A 41 13.11 -8.94 -0.07
N TYR A 42 14.03 -8.87 0.88
CA TYR A 42 14.15 -9.83 1.97
C TYR A 42 13.53 -9.25 3.24
N CYS A 43 12.73 -10.02 3.96
CA CYS A 43 12.20 -9.57 5.25
C CYS A 43 13.34 -9.42 6.27
N PRO A 44 13.53 -8.24 6.88
CA PRO A 44 14.58 -8.04 7.89
C PRO A 44 14.42 -8.91 9.14
N ILE A 45 13.20 -9.40 9.40
CA ILE A 45 12.89 -10.18 10.61
C ILE A 45 12.97 -11.69 10.34
N CYS A 46 12.34 -12.19 9.27
CA CYS A 46 12.27 -13.64 9.00
C CYS A 46 13.20 -14.14 7.89
N GLY A 47 13.86 -13.25 7.15
CA GLY A 47 14.83 -13.58 6.09
C GLY A 47 14.23 -14.14 4.80
N LEU A 48 12.90 -14.31 4.71
CA LEU A 48 12.24 -14.78 3.49
C LEU A 48 12.18 -13.66 2.43
N THR A 49 12.31 -14.05 1.16
CA THR A 49 12.25 -13.12 0.01
C THR A 49 10.91 -13.18 -0.71
N ALA A 50 10.48 -12.05 -1.25
CA ALA A 50 9.37 -11.94 -2.19
C ALA A 50 9.59 -10.75 -3.14
N ASP A 51 8.74 -10.65 -4.17
CA ASP A 51 8.67 -9.47 -5.04
C ASP A 51 8.41 -8.20 -4.22
N ASN A 52 9.02 -7.08 -4.61
CA ASN A 52 8.92 -5.82 -3.88
C ASN A 52 7.46 -5.38 -3.61
N SER A 53 6.54 -5.67 -4.54
CA SER A 53 5.14 -5.28 -4.47
C SER A 53 4.38 -6.09 -3.43
N SER A 54 4.88 -7.29 -3.10
CA SER A 54 4.32 -8.15 -2.06
C SER A 54 4.53 -7.60 -0.65
N PHE A 55 5.42 -6.61 -0.49
CA PHE A 55 5.65 -5.93 0.78
C PHE A 55 4.75 -4.70 0.98
N THR A 56 3.81 -4.45 0.07
CA THR A 56 2.83 -3.37 0.22
C THR A 56 1.98 -3.61 1.47
N PRO A 57 1.93 -2.66 2.43
CA PRO A 57 1.13 -2.83 3.63
C PRO A 57 -0.35 -3.04 3.33
N SER A 58 -0.98 -3.88 4.14
CA SER A 58 -2.41 -4.19 4.06
C SER A 58 -3.29 -2.93 4.03
N GLU A 59 -2.95 -1.91 4.82
CA GLU A 59 -3.69 -0.65 4.92
C GLU A 59 -3.64 0.18 3.63
N VAL A 60 -2.53 0.10 2.88
CA VAL A 60 -2.39 0.75 1.58
C VAL A 60 -3.28 0.06 0.54
N LEU A 61 -3.32 -1.28 0.57
CA LEU A 61 -4.20 -2.07 -0.29
C LEU A 61 -5.67 -1.78 0.00
N GLU A 62 -6.07 -1.71 1.27
CA GLU A 62 -7.43 -1.36 1.68
C GLU A 62 -7.82 0.05 1.20
N HIS A 63 -6.93 1.03 1.40
CA HIS A 63 -7.14 2.39 0.90
C HIS A 63 -7.35 2.42 -0.62
N ALA A 64 -6.50 1.70 -1.37
CA ALA A 64 -6.60 1.57 -2.82
C ALA A 64 -7.94 0.96 -3.26
N MET A 65 -8.35 -0.12 -2.59
CA MET A 65 -9.59 -0.83 -2.89
C MET A 65 -10.80 0.05 -2.65
N THR A 66 -10.86 0.81 -1.55
CA THR A 66 -11.97 1.73 -1.29
C THR A 66 -12.12 2.79 -2.38
N LEU A 67 -11.01 3.41 -2.81
CA LEU A 67 -11.03 4.39 -3.91
C LEU A 67 -11.52 3.76 -5.23
N ALA A 68 -11.00 2.57 -5.56
CA ALA A 68 -11.39 1.86 -6.77
C ALA A 68 -12.88 1.46 -6.75
N MET A 69 -13.40 0.98 -5.61
CA MET A 69 -14.80 0.61 -5.45
C MET A 69 -15.73 1.83 -5.57
N ASN A 70 -15.39 2.96 -4.94
CA ASN A 70 -16.17 4.19 -5.06
C ASN A 70 -16.27 4.64 -6.52
N TYR A 71 -15.16 4.59 -7.25
CA TYR A 71 -15.13 4.91 -8.66
C TYR A 71 -16.02 3.96 -9.47
N ALA A 72 -15.84 2.64 -9.29
CA ALA A 72 -16.60 1.63 -10.02
C ALA A 72 -18.11 1.76 -9.80
N GLN A 73 -18.54 1.98 -8.55
CA GLN A 73 -19.94 2.21 -8.21
C GLN A 73 -20.51 3.46 -8.90
N ASN A 74 -19.73 4.55 -8.95
CA ASN A 74 -20.13 5.77 -9.63
C ASN A 74 -20.26 5.57 -11.15
N GLU A 75 -19.34 4.84 -11.79
CA GLU A 75 -19.43 4.55 -13.23
C GLU A 75 -20.62 3.66 -13.57
N ILE A 76 -20.87 2.61 -12.77
CA ILE A 76 -22.05 1.77 -12.91
C ILE A 76 -23.31 2.64 -12.78
N PHE A 77 -23.40 3.48 -11.75
CA PHE A 77 -24.53 4.39 -11.55
C PHE A 77 -24.71 5.33 -12.75
N ASN A 78 -23.64 5.91 -13.28
CA ASN A 78 -23.67 6.80 -14.44
C ASN A 78 -24.15 6.08 -15.70
N ALA A 79 -23.71 4.84 -15.92
CA ALA A 79 -24.16 4.01 -17.04
C ALA A 79 -25.66 3.70 -16.96
N PHE A 80 -26.14 3.26 -15.80
CA PHE A 80 -27.58 3.01 -15.60
C PHE A 80 -28.42 4.28 -15.71
N LYS A 81 -27.94 5.41 -15.19
CA LYS A 81 -28.62 6.71 -15.31
C LYS A 81 -28.74 7.15 -16.78
N LYS A 82 -27.72 6.94 -17.60
CA LYS A 82 -27.78 7.19 -19.05
C LYS A 82 -28.79 6.27 -19.73
N SER A 83 -28.76 4.97 -19.42
CA SER A 83 -29.71 3.99 -19.97
C SER A 83 -31.16 4.30 -19.60
N SER A 84 -31.45 4.61 -18.33
CA SER A 84 -32.78 5.02 -17.85
C SER A 84 -33.33 6.24 -18.58
N LYS A 85 -32.48 7.24 -18.91
CA LYS A 85 -32.90 8.39 -19.71
C LYS A 85 -33.37 7.99 -21.12
N ASN A 86 -32.75 6.99 -21.74
CA ASN A 86 -33.11 6.51 -23.07
C ASN A 86 -34.41 5.69 -23.07
N LEU A 87 -34.84 5.19 -21.92
CA LEU A 87 -36.10 4.45 -21.74
C LEU A 87 -37.31 5.35 -21.43
N LYS A 88 -37.11 6.68 -21.32
CA LYS A 88 -38.21 7.63 -21.12
C LYS A 88 -39.17 7.57 -22.32
N GLY A 89 -40.35 6.96 -22.10
CA GLY A 89 -41.40 6.77 -23.11
C GLY A 89 -41.84 5.32 -23.30
N SER A 90 -41.13 4.34 -22.73
CA SER A 90 -41.46 2.91 -22.88
C SER A 90 -42.49 2.37 -21.86
N GLY A 91 -42.99 3.21 -20.96
CA GLY A 91 -43.89 2.80 -19.87
C GLY A 91 -43.20 2.11 -18.68
N ILE A 92 -41.88 1.94 -18.72
CA ILE A 92 -41.07 1.35 -17.64
C ILE A 92 -40.48 2.49 -16.78
N SER A 93 -40.76 2.49 -15.47
CA SER A 93 -40.13 3.42 -14.51
C SER A 93 -39.07 2.71 -13.68
N MET A 94 -37.88 3.29 -13.56
CA MET A 94 -36.78 2.74 -12.76
C MET A 94 -36.25 3.81 -11.81
N SER A 95 -36.24 3.50 -10.52
CA SER A 95 -35.72 4.38 -9.47
C SER A 95 -34.23 4.11 -9.26
N LEU A 96 -33.40 5.13 -9.45
CA LEU A 96 -31.94 5.06 -9.35
C LEU A 96 -31.47 5.96 -8.22
N ASN A 97 -30.83 5.36 -7.20
CA ASN A 97 -30.21 6.09 -6.09
C ASN A 97 -28.70 6.19 -6.33
N LYS A 98 -28.12 7.36 -6.06
CA LYS A 98 -26.66 7.53 -6.13
C LYS A 98 -26.01 6.67 -5.03
N PRO A 99 -24.96 5.90 -5.34
CA PRO A 99 -24.22 5.18 -4.31
C PRO A 99 -23.61 6.16 -3.29
N LYS A 100 -23.51 5.70 -2.04
CA LYS A 100 -22.77 6.43 -1.01
C LYS A 100 -21.30 6.04 -1.13
N GLU A 101 -20.43 7.03 -1.23
CA GLU A 101 -18.98 6.79 -1.26
C GLU A 101 -18.49 6.46 0.15
N GLU A 102 -17.65 5.42 0.24
CA GLU A 102 -16.96 5.05 1.46
C GLU A 102 -15.72 5.93 1.64
N VAL A 103 -15.45 6.39 2.86
CA VAL A 103 -14.25 7.18 3.12
C VAL A 103 -13.06 6.22 3.25
N PRO A 104 -12.02 6.32 2.40
CA PRO A 104 -10.86 5.45 2.51
C PRO A 104 -10.11 5.74 3.81
N LYS A 105 -9.52 4.69 4.40
CA LYS A 105 -8.74 4.80 5.63
C LYS A 105 -7.57 5.77 5.43
N LEU A 106 -7.33 6.66 6.39
CA LEU A 106 -6.18 7.56 6.32
C LEU A 106 -4.89 6.76 6.47
N LEU A 107 -3.95 6.98 5.55
CA LEU A 107 -2.60 6.42 5.63
C LEU A 107 -1.77 7.32 6.55
N THR A 108 -1.11 6.72 7.54
CA THR A 108 -0.28 7.40 8.53
C THR A 108 0.96 6.58 8.81
N GLU A 109 2.06 7.26 9.11
CA GLU A 109 3.33 6.64 9.44
C GLU A 109 3.63 6.71 10.94
N ASP A 110 4.26 5.67 11.48
CA ASP A 110 4.72 5.67 12.88
C ASP A 110 6.11 6.29 12.99
N GLU A 111 6.26 7.37 13.76
CA GLU A 111 7.55 8.04 13.94
C GLU A 111 8.47 7.31 14.93
N ASN A 112 7.97 6.31 15.67
CA ASN A 112 8.67 5.69 16.81
C ASN A 112 9.43 4.40 16.45
N LEU A 113 10.26 4.42 15.42
CA LEU A 113 11.15 3.30 15.07
C LEU A 113 12.62 3.72 15.14
N GLU A 114 13.50 2.76 15.41
CA GLU A 114 14.94 2.97 15.46
C GLU A 114 15.59 2.66 14.10
N GLN A 115 16.55 3.49 13.70
CA GLN A 115 17.35 3.25 12.51
C GLN A 115 18.36 2.11 12.74
N VAL A 116 18.52 1.27 11.71
CA VAL A 116 19.47 0.17 11.66
C VAL A 116 20.25 0.27 10.34
N GLU A 117 21.57 0.30 10.45
CA GLU A 117 22.48 0.35 9.30
C GLU A 117 22.75 -1.06 8.74
N LEU A 118 22.47 -1.23 7.45
CA LEU A 118 22.73 -2.44 6.68
C LEU A 118 24.08 -2.32 5.97
N ASN A 119 25.16 -2.66 6.66
CA ASN A 119 26.54 -2.48 6.19
C ASN A 119 26.88 -3.19 4.87
N CYS A 120 26.21 -4.30 4.55
CA CYS A 120 26.45 -5.05 3.32
C CYS A 120 26.01 -4.29 2.05
N CYS A 121 25.04 -3.39 2.17
CA CYS A 121 24.51 -2.59 1.05
C CYS A 121 24.68 -1.08 1.27
N ASN A 122 25.23 -0.66 2.42
CA ASN A 122 25.31 0.74 2.86
C ASN A 122 23.95 1.45 2.83
N LYS A 123 22.91 0.78 3.34
CA LYS A 123 21.53 1.29 3.41
C LYS A 123 21.07 1.41 4.86
N ILE A 124 19.99 2.14 5.08
CA ILE A 124 19.38 2.31 6.40
C ILE A 124 17.93 1.83 6.31
N ILE A 125 17.49 1.08 7.32
CA ILE A 125 16.08 0.71 7.52
C ILE A 125 15.64 1.14 8.93
N LYS A 126 14.34 1.18 9.18
CA LYS A 126 13.81 1.37 10.54
C LYS A 126 13.06 0.15 11.04
N LEU A 127 13.34 -0.23 12.28
CA LEU A 127 12.74 -1.36 13.00
C LEU A 127 12.25 -0.91 14.38
N ASN A 128 11.29 -1.62 14.94
CA ASN A 128 10.95 -1.44 16.35
C ASN A 128 12.01 -2.08 17.27
N VAL A 129 12.03 -1.69 18.54
CA VAL A 129 13.03 -2.14 19.52
C VAL A 129 13.06 -3.66 19.69
N ALA A 130 11.89 -4.31 19.65
CA ALA A 130 11.79 -5.76 19.81
C ALA A 130 12.35 -6.52 18.60
N GLN A 131 12.10 -6.01 17.39
CA GLN A 131 12.65 -6.56 16.14
C GLN A 131 14.17 -6.44 16.10
N LYS A 132 14.72 -5.29 16.51
CA LYS A 132 16.17 -5.05 16.54
C LYS A 132 16.93 -6.00 17.49
N ALA A 133 16.26 -6.50 18.53
CA ALA A 133 16.87 -7.44 19.46
C ALA A 133 17.08 -8.84 18.86
N THR A 134 16.59 -9.09 17.64
CA THR A 134 16.78 -10.33 16.89
C THR A 134 17.90 -10.20 15.86
N ASN A 135 18.21 -11.29 15.16
CA ASN A 135 19.10 -11.23 13.98
C ASN A 135 18.38 -10.48 12.85
N VAL A 136 19.01 -9.42 12.33
CA VAL A 136 18.43 -8.54 11.31
C VAL A 136 19.01 -8.89 9.95
N TYR A 137 18.18 -9.38 9.04
CA TYR A 137 18.56 -9.61 7.66
C TYR A 137 18.54 -8.30 6.85
N CYS A 138 19.47 -8.15 5.92
CA CYS A 138 19.48 -7.04 4.99
C CYS A 138 18.29 -7.13 4.03
N LEU A 139 17.49 -6.06 3.98
CA LEU A 139 16.34 -5.93 3.11
C LEU A 139 16.63 -6.17 1.62
N PHE A 140 17.86 -5.88 1.17
CA PHE A 140 18.22 -5.88 -0.25
C PHE A 140 18.99 -7.14 -0.70
N CYS A 141 19.68 -7.83 0.21
CA CYS A 141 20.53 -8.98 -0.16
C CYS A 141 20.43 -10.18 0.78
N GLY A 142 19.63 -10.10 1.86
CA GLY A 142 19.40 -11.19 2.79
C GLY A 142 20.58 -11.55 3.70
N VAL A 143 21.69 -10.80 3.68
CA VAL A 143 22.82 -11.00 4.62
C VAL A 143 22.43 -10.48 6.01
N ASN A 144 22.70 -11.26 7.05
CA ASN A 144 22.51 -10.90 8.47
C ASN A 144 23.86 -10.65 9.14
#